data_AF-A0A9J6RE18-F1
#
_entry.id   AF-A0A9J6RE18-F1
#
_cell.length_a   1.000
_cell.length_b   1.000
_cell.length_c   1.000
_cell.angle_alpha   90.00
_cell.angle_beta   90.00
_cell.angle_gamma   90.00
#
_symmetry.space_group_name_H-M   'P 1'
#
loop_
_entity.id
_entity.type
_entity.pdbx_description
1 polymer ?
#
loop_
_entity_poly.entity_id
_entity_poly.type
_entity_poly.pdbx_seq_one_letter_code
_entity_poly.pdbx_strand_id
1 'polypeptide(L)' 'MKKLDIKKTTFHGLRDTHASFLFAQDIDITYVSKRLGHINIQTTQNYYLELMPEKKHQQDADALNLLNAL' A
#
# COMPACT_ATOMS: atom_id res chain seq x y z
N MET A 1 -21.13 -11.56 8.67
CA MET A 1 -20.03 -12.48 8.30
C MET A 1 -20.52 -13.91 8.07
N LYS A 2 -21.28 -14.57 8.96
CA LYS A 2 -21.79 -15.95 8.74
C LYS A 2 -22.70 -16.16 7.52
N LYS A 3 -23.35 -15.11 7.01
CA LYS A 3 -24.26 -15.20 5.85
C LYS A 3 -23.55 -15.10 4.49
N LEU A 4 -22.27 -14.71 4.49
CA LEU A 4 -21.45 -14.45 3.30
C LEU A 4 -20.15 -15.28 3.29
N ASP A 5 -20.01 -16.21 4.25
CA ASP A 5 -18.80 -17.03 4.47
C ASP A 5 -17.47 -16.25 4.50
N ILE A 6 -17.51 -15.01 5.00
CA ILE A 6 -16.32 -14.16 5.11
C ILE A 6 -15.64 -14.44 6.45
N LYS A 7 -14.32 -14.69 6.40
CA LYS A 7 -13.48 -14.85 7.59
C LYS A 7 -13.66 -13.66 8.53
N LYS A 8 -13.82 -13.92 9.82
CA LYS A 8 -13.89 -12.85 10.82
C LYS A 8 -12.60 -12.02 10.77
N THR A 9 -12.75 -10.72 10.60
CA THR A 9 -11.64 -9.76 10.62
C THR A 9 -11.82 -8.76 11.75
N THR A 10 -10.75 -8.04 12.08
CA THR A 10 -10.74 -6.96 13.08
C THR A 10 -10.82 -5.60 12.38
N PHE A 11 -11.02 -4.52 13.14
CA PHE A 11 -10.90 -3.16 12.59
C PHE A 11 -9.53 -2.89 11.97
N HIS A 12 -8.46 -3.46 12.55
CA HIS A 12 -7.13 -3.40 11.96
C HIS A 12 -7.07 -4.12 10.61
N GLY A 13 -7.61 -5.35 10.51
CA GLY A 13 -7.64 -6.06 9.23
C GLY A 13 -8.47 -5.37 8.15
N LEU A 14 -9.53 -4.63 8.52
CA LEU A 14 -10.26 -3.77 7.59
C LEU A 14 -9.44 -2.55 7.16
N ARG A 15 -8.71 -1.93 8.09
CA ARG A 15 -7.79 -0.82 7.80
C ARG A 15 -6.69 -1.25 6.83
N ASP A 16 -6.16 -2.45 7.06
CA ASP A 16 -5.14 -3.06 6.22
C ASP A 16 -5.67 -3.30 4.80
N THR A 17 -6.87 -3.90 4.69
CA THR A 17 -7.55 -4.09 3.39
C THR A 17 -7.79 -2.75 2.69
N HIS A 18 -8.22 -1.71 3.41
CA HIS A 18 -8.43 -0.38 2.84
C HIS A 18 -7.12 0.23 2.32
N ALA A 19 -6.04 0.12 3.10
CA ALA A 19 -4.73 0.58 2.71
C ALA A 19 -4.21 -0.14 1.47
N SER A 20 -4.24 -1.49 1.45
CA SER A 20 -3.85 -2.29 0.28
C SER A 20 -4.66 -1.93 -0.97
N PHE A 21 -5.96 -1.68 -0.82
CA PHE A 21 -6.81 -1.26 -1.94
C PHE A 21 -6.38 0.11 -2.50
N LEU A 22 -6.18 1.12 -1.64
CA LEU A 22 -5.74 2.45 -2.08
C LEU A 22 -4.37 2.39 -2.77
N PHE A 23 -3.45 1.58 -2.24
CA PHE A 23 -2.14 1.38 -2.85
C PHE A 23 -2.20 0.68 -4.19
N ALA A 24 -3.07 -0.32 -4.36
CA ALA A 24 -3.27 -0.99 -5.63
C ALA A 24 -3.80 -0.06 -6.74
N GLN A 25 -4.43 1.06 -6.37
CA GLN A 25 -4.92 2.09 -7.29
C GLN A 25 -3.89 3.21 -7.59
N ASP A 26 -2.63 3.03 -7.17
CA ASP A 26 -1.55 4.02 -7.37
C ASP A 26 -1.86 5.41 -6.81
N ILE A 27 -2.66 5.45 -5.74
CA ILE A 27 -2.96 6.69 -5.02
C ILE A 27 -1.71 7.15 -4.28
N ASP A 28 -1.46 8.46 -4.33
CA ASP A 28 -0.33 9.11 -3.69
C ASP A 28 -0.17 8.72 -2.21
N ILE A 29 1.06 8.33 -1.84
CA ILE A 29 1.36 7.80 -0.51
C ILE A 29 1.17 8.84 0.61
N THR A 30 1.36 10.12 0.31
CA THR A 30 1.10 11.22 1.25
C THR A 30 -0.39 11.33 1.52
N TYR A 31 -1.22 11.19 0.47
CA TYR A 31 -2.67 11.14 0.62
C TYR A 31 -3.10 9.92 1.43
N VAL A 32 -2.59 8.72 1.12
CA VAL A 32 -2.94 7.50 1.87
C VAL A 32 -2.51 7.62 3.34
N SER A 33 -1.33 8.19 3.61
CA SER A 33 -0.86 8.43 4.98
C SER A 33 -1.81 9.33 5.77
N LYS A 34 -2.27 10.44 5.17
CA LYS A 34 -3.25 11.36 5.77
C LYS A 34 -4.60 10.67 5.97
N ARG A 35 -5.07 9.90 4.99
CA ARG A 35 -6.33 9.14 5.02
C ARG A 35 -6.37 8.10 6.15
N LEU A 36 -5.23 7.44 6.41
CA LEU A 36 -5.09 6.42 7.47
C LEU A 36 -4.77 7.02 8.85
N GLY A 37 -4.56 8.34 8.93
CA GLY A 37 -4.22 9.05 10.17
C GLY A 37 -2.81 8.77 10.69
N HIS A 38 -1.88 8.35 9.81
CA HIS A 38 -0.50 8.13 10.21
C HIS A 38 0.23 9.45 10.41
N ILE A 39 0.76 9.66 11.61
CA ILE A 39 1.56 10.82 11.99
C ILE A 39 2.86 10.89 11.17
N ASN A 40 3.40 9.71 10.81
CA ASN A 40 4.61 9.59 10.01
C ASN A 40 4.32 8.90 8.68
N ILE A 41 4.67 9.56 7.57
CA ILE A 41 4.58 9.02 6.21
C ILE A 41 5.46 7.77 6.05
N GLN A 42 6.59 7.69 6.75
CA GLN A 42 7.46 6.51 6.73
C GLN A 42 6.74 5.25 7.21
N THR A 43 5.79 5.35 8.16
CA THR A 43 4.98 4.21 8.59
C THR A 43 4.14 3.68 7.42
N THR A 44 3.54 4.58 6.64
CA THR A 44 2.77 4.24 5.44
C THR A 44 3.68 3.67 4.35
N GLN A 45 4.89 4.21 4.19
CA GLN A 45 5.87 3.76 3.20
C GLN A 45 6.42 2.36 3.50
N ASN A 46 6.83 2.09 4.73
CA ASN A 46 7.29 0.76 5.12
C ASN A 46 6.18 -0.27 4.93
N TYR A 47 4.95 0.09 5.31
CA TYR A 47 3.78 -0.75 5.12
C TYR A 47 3.45 -1.02 3.64
N TYR A 48 3.60 -0.02 2.77
CA TYR A 48 3.49 -0.18 1.31
C TYR A 48 4.50 -1.19 0.76
N LEU A 49 5.76 -1.08 1.19
CA LEU A 49 6.85 -1.96 0.75
C LEU A 49 6.66 -3.40 1.24
N GLU A 50 6.10 -3.59 2.44
CA GLU A 50 5.78 -4.92 2.98
C GLU A 50 4.57 -5.57 2.30
N LEU A 51 3.52 -4.79 2.03
CA LEU A 51 2.28 -5.30 1.43
C LEU A 51 2.40 -5.63 -0.05
N MET A 52 3.23 -4.88 -0.80
CA MET A 52 3.29 -4.94 -2.27
C MET A 52 4.75 -4.99 -2.75
N PRO A 53 5.50 -6.07 -2.43
CA PRO A 53 6.90 -6.20 -2.85
C PRO A 53 7.07 -6.17 -4.38
N GLU A 54 6.07 -6.61 -5.13
CA GLU A 54 6.04 -6.52 -6.59
C GLU A 54 6.05 -5.07 -7.09
N LYS A 55 5.33 -4.14 -6.44
CA LYS A 55 5.37 -2.72 -6.81
C LYS A 55 6.74 -2.11 -6.54
N LYS A 56 7.38 -2.50 -5.43
CA LYS A 56 8.76 -2.09 -5.16
C LYS A 56 9.70 -2.51 -6.28
N HIS A 57 9.65 -3.79 -6.68
CA HIS A 57 10.50 -4.29 -7.76
C HIS A 57 10.23 -3.59 -9.09
N GLN A 58 8.97 -3.26 -9.38
CA GLN A 58 8.62 -2.50 -10.57
C GLN A 58 9.23 -1.08 -10.53
N GLN A 59 9.10 -0.37 -9.40
CA GLN A 59 9.70 0.95 -9.23
C GLN A 59 11.22 0.93 -9.36
N ASP A 60 11.88 -0.10 -8.82
CA ASP A 60 13.32 -0.29 -8.94
C ASP A 60 13.72 -0.50 -10.42
N ALA A 61 12.97 -1.31 -11.17
CA ALA A 61 13.20 -1.52 -12.59
C ALA A 61 12.96 -0.25 -13.43
N ASP A 62 11.89 0.49 -13.13
CA ASP A 62 11.55 1.75 -13.79
C ASP A 62 12.66 2.79 -13.58
N ALA A 63 13.21 2.88 -12.37
CA ALA A 63 14.34 3.76 -12.05
C ALA A 63 15.60 3.40 -12.86
N LEU A 64 15.94 2.11 -12.96
CA LEU A 64 17.07 1.64 -13.76
C LEU A 64 16.88 1.96 -15.25
N ASN A 65 15.67 1.77 -15.77
CA ASN A 65 15.34 2.09 -17.17
C ASN A 65 15.48 3.59 -17.45
N LEU A 66 15.03 4.45 -16.54
CA LEU A 66 15.17 5.90 -16.67
C LEU A 66 16.65 6.33 -16.72
N LEU A 67 17.49 5.74 -15.86
CA LEU A 67 18.93 6.03 -15.83
C LEU A 67 19.64 5.57 -17.11
N ASN A 68 19.23 4.43 -17.68
CA ASN A 68 19.80 3.92 -18.93
C ASN A 68 19.35 4.71 -20.18
N ALA A 69 18.27 5.50 -20.06
CA ALA A 69 17.73 6.32 -21.14
C ALA A 69 18.32 7.76 -21.18
N LEU A 70 19.18 8.11 -20.21
CA LEU A 70 19.99 9.33 -20.21
C LEU A 70 21.25 9.16 -21.07
#